data_AF-A0AAV0PIG3-F1
#
_entry.id   AF-A0AAV0PIG3-F1
#
_cell.length_a   1.000
_cell.length_b   1.000
_cell.length_c   1.000
_cell.angle_alpha   90.00
_cell.angle_beta   90.00
_cell.angle_gamma   90.00
#
_symmetry.space_group_name_H-M   'P 1'
#
loop_
_entity.id
_entity.type
_entity.pdbx_description
1 polymer ?
#
loop_
_entity_poly.entity_id
_entity_poly.type
_entity_poly.pdbx_seq_one_letter_code
_entity_poly.pdbx_strand_id
1 'polypeptide(L)'
;MTVTAAAWMILAMVTMGSSAEGQIVKTTDVTVTNWLSKGQDLTMHCKSKEDDLGERVLHKLGTFSWHFIPNFFGRTLFFCSFSWDGSGGNRYFDIYVEKRDKDRCTDCKWIVSEAGPCWYNATSAAYDVCYGYKSSLL
;
A
#
# COMPACT_ATOMS: atom_id res chain seq x y z
N MET A 1 46.29 -15.90 47.84
CA MET A 1 46.49 -14.84 46.83
C MET A 1 46.80 -15.55 45.52
N THR A 2 46.01 -15.57 44.45
CA THR A 2 44.79 -14.86 44.03
C THR A 2 44.11 -15.76 43.00
N VAL A 3 42.89 -16.22 43.26
CA VAL A 3 42.06 -16.96 42.29
C VAL A 3 41.19 -15.95 41.55
N THR A 4 41.72 -15.18 40.60
CA THR A 4 40.89 -14.17 39.92
C THR A 4 41.44 -13.79 38.55
N ALA A 5 41.07 -14.55 37.52
CA ALA A 5 41.06 -14.05 36.14
C ALA A 5 39.90 -14.66 35.35
N ALA A 6 39.64 -15.97 35.53
CA ALA A 6 38.54 -16.65 34.84
C ALA A 6 37.14 -16.22 35.33
N ALA A 7 36.98 -15.89 36.62
CA ALA A 7 35.69 -15.44 37.17
C ALA A 7 35.24 -14.07 36.66
N TRP A 8 36.18 -13.21 36.26
CA TRP A 8 35.88 -11.86 35.75
C TRP A 8 35.46 -11.86 34.28
N MET A 9 35.92 -12.83 33.51
CA MET A 9 35.54 -13.00 32.09
C MET A 9 34.10 -13.51 31.92
N ILE A 10 33.57 -14.23 32.91
CA ILE A 10 32.20 -14.76 32.85
C ILE A 10 31.15 -13.65 33.11
N LEU A 11 31.53 -12.53 33.74
CA LEU A 11 30.59 -11.44 34.05
C LEU A 11 30.46 -10.39 32.93
N ALA A 12 31.38 -10.33 31.97
CA ALA A 12 31.31 -9.34 30.88
C ALA A 12 30.38 -9.76 29.72
N MET A 13 30.01 -11.03 29.61
CA MET A 13 29.13 -11.53 28.53
C MET A 13 27.63 -11.39 28.83
N VAL A 14 27.24 -10.92 30.02
CA VAL A 14 25.82 -10.84 30.42
C VAL A 14 25.17 -9.48 30.12
N THR A 15 25.87 -8.49 29.53
CA THR A 15 25.24 -7.19 29.23
C THR A 15 25.30 -6.78 27.77
N MET A 16 25.12 -7.73 26.85
CA MET A 16 24.43 -7.39 25.60
C MET A 16 22.94 -7.34 25.94
N GLY A 17 22.52 -6.22 26.53
CA GLY A 17 21.10 -5.91 26.63
C GLY A 17 20.54 -5.91 25.22
N SER A 18 19.83 -6.97 24.87
CA SER A 18 18.99 -6.98 23.67
C SER A 18 17.88 -5.97 23.92
N SER A 19 18.11 -4.70 23.58
CA SER A 19 17.00 -3.84 23.19
C SER A 19 16.42 -4.49 21.94
N ALA A 20 15.45 -5.38 22.15
CA ALA A 20 14.44 -5.62 21.14
C ALA A 20 13.72 -4.28 21.01
N GLU A 21 14.27 -3.37 20.20
CA GLU A 21 13.46 -2.39 19.52
C GLU A 21 12.49 -3.23 18.70
N GLY A 22 11.34 -3.53 19.28
CA GLY A 22 10.26 -4.18 18.55
C GLY A 22 9.98 -3.28 17.38
N GLN A 23 10.46 -3.68 16.19
CA GLN A 23 10.21 -2.95 14.97
C GLN A 23 8.70 -2.95 14.81
N ILE A 24 8.07 -1.81 15.06
CA ILE A 24 6.62 -1.65 14.88
C ILE A 24 6.41 -1.85 13.38
N VAL A 25 6.00 -3.06 13.01
CA VAL A 25 5.66 -3.40 11.64
C VAL A 25 4.40 -2.62 11.30
N LYS A 26 4.54 -1.54 10.52
CA LYS A 26 3.41 -0.74 10.09
C LYS A 26 2.71 -1.46 8.95
N THR A 27 1.52 -1.98 9.22
CA THR A 27 0.59 -2.45 8.19
C THR A 27 0.10 -1.25 7.37
N THR A 28 -0.05 -1.47 6.06
CA THR A 28 -0.69 -0.51 5.15
C THR A 28 -2.00 -1.10 4.68
N ASP A 29 -3.07 -0.32 4.78
CA ASP A 29 -4.39 -0.60 4.24
C ASP A 29 -4.59 0.24 2.98
N VAL A 30 -5.05 -0.39 1.89
CA VAL A 30 -5.45 0.32 0.66
C VAL A 30 -6.94 0.08 0.45
N THR A 31 -7.69 1.16 0.21
CA THR A 31 -9.11 1.09 -0.12
C THR A 31 -9.35 1.80 -1.45
N VAL A 32 -10.02 1.13 -2.38
CA VAL A 32 -10.44 1.68 -3.67
C VAL A 32 -11.96 1.75 -3.72
N THR A 33 -12.49 2.91 -4.09
CA THR A 33 -13.93 3.17 -4.22
C THR A 33 -14.30 3.49 -5.66
N ASN A 34 -15.37 2.89 -6.17
CA ASN A 34 -15.92 3.25 -7.48
C ASN A 34 -16.65 4.60 -7.42
N TRP A 35 -16.11 5.59 -8.13
CA TRP A 35 -16.67 6.94 -8.22
C TRP A 35 -17.09 7.33 -9.65
N LEU A 36 -17.25 6.38 -10.56
CA LEU A 36 -17.67 6.63 -11.95
C LEU A 36 -18.99 7.40 -12.03
N SER A 37 -19.03 8.49 -12.79
CA SER A 37 -20.11 9.48 -12.73
C SER A 37 -21.47 8.95 -13.18
N LYS A 38 -21.51 7.99 -14.11
CA LYS A 38 -22.75 7.45 -14.69
C LYS A 38 -23.25 6.19 -13.97
N GLY A 39 -22.66 5.84 -12.83
CA GLY A 39 -23.11 4.69 -12.03
C GLY A 39 -22.73 3.33 -12.60
N GLN A 40 -21.74 3.26 -13.51
CA GLN A 40 -21.28 1.98 -14.03
C GLN A 40 -20.58 1.14 -12.96
N ASP A 41 -20.57 -0.17 -13.18
CA ASP A 41 -19.71 -1.08 -12.46
C ASP A 41 -18.25 -0.90 -12.90
N LEU A 42 -17.36 -0.85 -11.91
CA LEU A 42 -15.92 -0.76 -12.10
C LEU A 42 -15.32 -2.15 -11.90
N THR A 43 -14.82 -2.76 -12.96
CA THR A 43 -13.99 -3.97 -12.86
C THR A 43 -12.56 -3.54 -12.59
N MET A 44 -11.97 -4.07 -11.52
CA MET A 44 -10.57 -3.83 -11.16
C MET A 44 -9.82 -5.13 -10.96
N HIS A 45 -8.56 -5.16 -11.36
CA HIS A 45 -7.64 -6.25 -11.07
C HIS A 45 -6.33 -5.64 -10.60
N CYS A 46 -5.93 -5.94 -9.37
CA CYS A 46 -4.72 -5.42 -8.75
C CYS A 46 -3.80 -6.57 -8.36
N LYS A 47 -2.49 -6.35 -8.54
CA LYS A 47 -1.48 -7.31 -8.09
C LYS A 47 -0.16 -6.61 -7.76
N SER A 48 0.62 -7.26 -6.92
CA SER A 48 2.02 -6.95 -6.68
C SER A 48 2.91 -7.92 -7.46
N LYS A 49 4.21 -7.93 -7.17
CA LYS A 49 5.12 -8.96 -7.68
C LYS A 49 4.80 -10.34 -7.10
N GLU A 50 4.33 -10.39 -5.86
CA GLU A 50 4.23 -11.62 -5.04
C GLU A 50 2.77 -12.04 -4.82
N ASP A 51 1.83 -11.09 -4.86
CA ASP A 51 0.43 -11.31 -4.54
C ASP A 51 -0.48 -10.86 -5.68
N ASP A 52 -1.34 -11.76 -6.15
CA ASP A 52 -2.43 -11.42 -7.06
C ASP A 52 -3.73 -11.33 -6.25
N LEU A 53 -4.34 -10.14 -6.21
CA LEU A 53 -5.59 -9.92 -5.48
C LEU A 53 -6.81 -10.42 -6.28
N GLY A 54 -6.63 -10.73 -7.56
CA GLY A 54 -7.65 -11.15 -8.49
C GLY A 54 -8.55 -10.02 -8.98
N GLU A 55 -9.48 -10.38 -9.85
CA GLU A 55 -10.49 -9.46 -10.37
C GLU A 55 -11.61 -9.22 -9.35
N ARG A 56 -12.09 -7.97 -9.28
CA ARG A 56 -13.21 -7.54 -8.45
C ARG A 56 -14.10 -6.60 -9.25
N VAL A 57 -15.41 -6.75 -9.10
CA VAL A 57 -16.40 -5.83 -9.68
C VAL A 57 -16.98 -4.99 -8.54
N LEU A 58 -16.85 -3.67 -8.65
CA LEU A 58 -17.37 -2.71 -7.68
C LEU A 58 -18.55 -1.97 -8.29
N HIS A 59 -19.73 -2.13 -7.69
CA HIS A 59 -20.89 -1.29 -8.00
C HIS A 59 -20.62 0.17 -7.63
N LYS A 60 -21.49 1.09 -8.07
CA LYS A 60 -21.39 2.51 -7.75
C LYS A 60 -21.24 2.71 -6.22
N LEU A 61 -20.21 3.44 -5.81
CA LEU A 61 -19.80 3.67 -4.41
C LEU A 61 -19.37 2.41 -3.63
N GLY A 62 -19.33 1.25 -4.29
CA GLY A 62 -18.74 0.03 -3.74
C GLY A 62 -17.24 0.16 -3.55
N THR A 63 -16.72 -0.55 -2.56
CA THR A 63 -15.31 -0.51 -2.17
C THR A 63 -14.67 -1.89 -2.18
N PHE A 64 -13.37 -1.91 -2.44
CA PHE A 64 -12.51 -3.07 -2.20
C PHE A 64 -11.28 -2.63 -1.43
N SER A 65 -10.93 -3.39 -0.40
CA SER A 65 -9.77 -3.11 0.43
C SER A 65 -8.95 -4.35 0.69
N TRP A 66 -7.66 -4.13 0.90
CA TRP A 66 -6.70 -5.15 1.31
C TRP A 66 -5.63 -4.48 2.17
N HIS A 67 -4.92 -5.29 2.94
CA HIS A 67 -3.81 -4.86 3.75
C HIS A 67 -2.57 -5.68 3.45
N PHE A 68 -1.41 -5.09 3.68
CA PHE A 68 -0.12 -5.74 3.52
C PHE A 68 0.92 -5.06 4.41
N ILE A 69 2.04 -5.74 4.60
CA ILE A 69 3.21 -5.18 5.27
C ILE A 69 4.20 -4.77 4.18
N PRO A 70 4.55 -3.47 4.06
CA PRO A 70 5.54 -3.05 3.08
C PRO A 70 6.90 -3.74 3.34
N ASN A 71 7.55 -4.15 2.26
CA ASN A 71 8.85 -4.81 2.37
C ASN A 71 9.94 -3.84 2.85
N PHE A 72 10.89 -4.36 3.62
CA PHE A 72 11.95 -3.55 4.22
C PHE A 72 12.85 -2.84 3.19
N PHE A 73 12.91 -3.33 1.95
CA PHE A 73 13.74 -2.76 0.89
C PHE A 73 13.08 -1.61 0.12
N GLY A 74 11.85 -1.19 0.49
CA GLY A 74 11.17 -0.04 -0.13
C GLY A 74 10.70 -0.30 -1.56
N ARG A 75 10.36 -1.56 -1.89
CA ARG A 75 10.07 -2.03 -3.25
C ARG A 75 8.61 -2.46 -3.44
N THR A 76 7.75 -2.26 -2.45
CA THR A 76 6.36 -2.71 -2.54
C THR A 76 5.62 -1.87 -3.57
N LEU A 77 4.94 -2.55 -4.49
CA LEU A 77 4.22 -1.97 -5.61
C LEU A 77 2.96 -2.78 -5.83
N PHE A 78 1.80 -2.11 -5.86
CA PHE A 78 0.56 -2.66 -6.38
C PHE A 78 0.16 -1.87 -7.61
N PHE A 79 0.06 -2.57 -8.74
CA PHE A 79 -0.40 -2.01 -10.00
C PHE A 79 -1.76 -2.62 -10.34
N CYS A 80 -2.65 -1.78 -10.86
CA CYS A 80 -4.04 -2.11 -11.09
C CYS A 80 -4.45 -1.78 -12.52
N SER A 81 -5.31 -2.62 -13.07
CA SER A 81 -6.13 -2.30 -14.23
C SER A 81 -7.56 -2.02 -13.81
N PHE A 82 -8.19 -1.07 -14.50
CA PHE A 82 -9.56 -0.64 -14.31
C PHE A 82 -10.28 -0.65 -15.65
N SER A 83 -11.50 -1.17 -15.68
CA SER A 83 -12.36 -1.12 -16.86
C SER A 83 -13.81 -0.94 -16.44
N TRP A 84 -14.58 -0.33 -17.32
CA TRP A 84 -16.01 -0.09 -17.15
C TRP A 84 -16.66 0.10 -18.53
N ASP A 85 -18.00 0.09 -18.57
CA ASP A 85 -18.72 0.32 -19.82
C ASP A 85 -18.46 1.73 -20.39
N GLY A 86 -18.02 1.78 -21.65
CA GLY A 86 -17.59 3.00 -22.33
C GLY A 86 -16.14 3.44 -22.07
N SER A 87 -15.36 2.69 -21.27
CA SER A 87 -13.93 2.98 -21.05
C SER A 87 -13.05 2.82 -22.30
N GLY A 88 -13.49 2.00 -23.27
CA GLY A 88 -12.73 1.68 -24.48
C GLY A 88 -11.54 0.74 -24.24
N GLY A 89 -11.45 0.10 -23.06
CA GLY A 89 -10.39 -0.83 -22.68
C GLY A 89 -9.86 -0.57 -21.28
N ASN A 90 -8.84 -1.34 -20.90
CA ASN A 90 -8.22 -1.23 -19.59
C ASN A 90 -7.47 0.11 -19.41
N ARG A 91 -7.62 0.67 -18.21
CA ARG A 91 -6.93 1.85 -17.72
C ARG A 91 -6.02 1.44 -16.57
N TYR A 92 -4.77 1.91 -16.58
CA TYR A 92 -3.75 1.40 -15.66
C TYR A 92 -3.26 2.47 -14.69
N PHE A 93 -3.01 2.05 -13.45
CA PHE A 93 -2.44 2.92 -12.42
C PHE A 93 -1.73 2.11 -11.33
N ASP A 94 -0.64 2.67 -10.79
CA ASP A 94 0.03 2.11 -9.61
C ASP A 94 -0.66 2.64 -8.36
N ILE A 95 -1.61 1.86 -7.83
CA ILE A 95 -2.44 2.27 -6.71
C ILE A 95 -1.63 2.43 -5.42
N TYR A 96 -0.53 1.68 -5.29
CA TYR A 96 0.43 1.83 -4.21
C TYR A 96 1.85 1.74 -4.74
N VAL A 97 2.67 2.75 -4.43
CA VAL A 97 4.10 2.78 -4.71
C VAL A 97 4.80 3.15 -3.41
N GLU A 98 5.59 2.24 -2.84
CA GLU A 98 6.15 2.46 -1.50
C GLU A 98 6.96 3.75 -1.37
N LYS A 99 7.77 4.09 -2.38
CA LYS A 99 8.52 5.36 -2.42
C LYS A 99 7.62 6.60 -2.43
N ARG A 100 6.42 6.50 -3.00
CA ARG A 100 5.43 7.59 -3.07
C ARG A 100 4.62 7.67 -1.78
N ASP A 101 4.24 6.53 -1.21
CA ASP A 101 3.10 6.44 -0.29
C ASP A 101 3.45 6.16 1.17
N LYS A 102 4.59 5.52 1.46
CA LYS A 102 4.93 5.02 2.82
C LYS A 102 4.89 6.11 3.91
N ASP A 103 5.26 7.34 3.56
CA ASP A 103 5.31 8.48 4.48
C ASP A 103 4.05 9.36 4.38
N ARG A 104 3.13 9.02 3.48
CA ARG A 104 1.90 9.79 3.19
C ARG A 104 0.65 9.15 3.78
N CYS A 105 0.57 7.82 3.78
CA CYS A 105 -0.57 7.09 4.31
C CYS A 105 -0.18 5.70 4.83
N THR A 106 -0.78 5.32 5.98
CA THR A 106 -0.94 3.92 6.39
C THR A 106 -2.33 3.41 6.05
N ASP A 107 -3.30 4.30 5.91
CA ASP A 107 -4.67 4.05 5.42
C ASP A 107 -4.85 4.86 4.13
N CYS A 108 -4.55 4.22 2.99
CA CYS A 108 -4.49 4.84 1.69
C CYS A 108 -5.83 4.69 0.96
N LYS A 109 -6.63 5.75 0.96
CA LYS A 109 -7.97 5.75 0.35
C LYS A 109 -7.94 6.38 -1.03
N TRP A 110 -8.53 5.69 -1.99
CA TRP A 110 -8.63 6.11 -3.38
C TRP A 110 -10.08 6.09 -3.85
N ILE A 111 -10.45 7.10 -4.64
CA ILE A 111 -11.60 7.05 -5.53
C ILE A 111 -11.11 6.87 -6.96
N VAL A 112 -11.85 6.10 -7.76
CA VAL A 112 -11.56 5.89 -9.19
C VAL A 112 -12.69 6.50 -10.02
N SER A 113 -12.33 7.42 -10.91
CA SER A 113 -13.23 8.10 -11.84
C SER A 113 -12.77 7.94 -13.29
N GLU A 114 -13.54 8.45 -14.23
CA GLU A 114 -13.20 8.46 -15.65
C GLU A 114 -11.92 9.26 -15.94
N ALA A 115 -11.65 10.32 -15.16
CA ALA A 115 -10.45 11.15 -15.30
C ALA A 115 -9.20 10.46 -14.73
N GLY A 116 -9.39 9.60 -13.75
CA GLY A 116 -8.32 8.87 -13.08
C GLY A 116 -8.56 8.69 -11.57
N PRO A 117 -7.60 8.04 -10.89
CA PRO A 117 -7.66 7.86 -9.44
C PRO A 117 -7.28 9.13 -8.68
N CYS A 118 -8.00 9.43 -7.59
CA CYS A 118 -7.65 10.49 -6.64
C CYS A 118 -7.49 9.90 -5.24
N TRP A 119 -6.45 10.30 -4.52
CA TRP A 119 -6.26 9.88 -3.13
C TRP A 119 -7.08 10.75 -2.20
N TYR A 120 -7.33 10.29 -0.97
CA TYR A 120 -7.85 11.10 0.13
C TYR A 120 -6.74 11.83 0.90
N ASN A 121 -6.80 13.16 0.93
CA ASN A 121 -5.84 14.01 1.59
C ASN A 121 -6.37 14.41 2.97
N ALA A 122 -5.75 13.91 4.03
CA ALA A 122 -6.18 14.20 5.39
C ALA A 122 -6.02 15.67 5.79
N THR A 123 -5.12 16.43 5.15
CA THR A 123 -4.90 17.85 5.45
C THR A 123 -6.04 18.72 4.92
N SER A 124 -6.53 18.46 3.71
CA SER A 124 -7.65 19.19 3.10
C SER A 124 -9.01 18.51 3.31
N ALA A 125 -9.02 17.31 3.89
CA ALA A 125 -10.19 16.45 4.04
C ALA A 125 -10.94 16.16 2.73
N ALA A 126 -10.21 16.07 1.60
CA ALA A 126 -10.78 15.94 0.26
C ALA A 126 -10.04 14.92 -0.61
N TYR A 127 -10.70 14.45 -1.67
CA TYR A 127 -10.06 13.65 -2.72
C TYR A 127 -9.45 14.54 -3.81
N ASP A 128 -8.38 15.27 -3.47
CA ASP A 128 -7.84 16.37 -4.30
C ASP A 128 -6.46 16.10 -4.91
N VAL A 129 -5.82 14.98 -4.57
CA VAL A 129 -4.55 14.55 -5.19
C VAL A 129 -4.84 13.49 -6.25
N CYS A 130 -5.04 13.96 -7.48
CA CYS A 130 -5.48 13.16 -8.61
C CYS A 130 -4.35 12.86 -9.60
N TYR A 131 -4.44 11.71 -10.26
CA TYR A 131 -3.49 11.25 -11.26
C TYR A 131 -4.22 10.79 -12.52
N GLY A 132 -3.59 11.01 -13.68
CA GLY A 132 -4.06 10.43 -14.94
C GLY A 132 -3.70 8.95 -15.04
N TYR A 133 -4.44 8.22 -15.89
CA TYR A 133 -4.10 6.84 -16.23
C TYR A 133 -2.82 6.76 -17.07
N LYS A 134 -2.09 5.66 -16.90
CA LYS A 134 -0.96 5.31 -17.76
C LYS A 134 -1.44 4.81 -19.12
N SER A 135 -0.60 4.96 -20.13
CA SER A 135 -0.81 4.38 -21.47
C SER A 135 -0.62 2.86 -21.51
N SER A 136 0.12 2.30 -20.55
CA SER A 136 0.47 0.88 -20.48
C SER A 136 0.75 0.45 -19.03
N LEU A 137 0.76 -0.86 -18.76
CA LEU A 137 1.14 -1.45 -17.46
C LEU A 137 2.64 -1.32 -17.16
N LEU A 138 3.45 -1.11 -18.19
CA LEU A 138 4.91 -0.95 -18.15
C LEU A 138 5.29 0.53 -18.33
#